data_AF-A0A6G0VW79-F1
#
_entry.id   AF-A0A6G0VW79-F1
#
_cell.length_a   1.000
_cell.length_b   1.000
_cell.length_c   1.000
_cell.angle_alpha   90.00
_cell.angle_beta   90.00
_cell.angle_gamma   90.00
#
_symmetry.space_group_name_H-M   'P 1'
#
loop_
_entity.id
_entity.type
_entity.pdbx_description
1 polymer ?
#
loop_
_entity_poly.entity_id
_entity_poly.type
_entity_poly.pdbx_seq_one_letter_code
_entity_poly.pdbx_strand_id
1 'polypeptide(L)'
;MSNLMERKRKALVIAALVLTVDDEDEQIKKRKWSKQWLLEKRKYSHMNLLHELQSNEPADFKNYLRMENHTFYELLDLVRPFIEKQNTIMRE
;
A
#
# COMPACT_ATOMS: atom_id res chain seq x y z
N MET A 1 17.14 21.15 49.47
CA MET A 1 17.68 20.43 48.28
C MET A 1 16.73 19.38 47.70
N SER A 2 15.81 18.79 48.48
CA SER A 2 14.85 17.76 48.03
C SER A 2 13.91 18.22 46.89
N ASN A 3 13.29 19.40 47.03
CA ASN A 3 12.35 19.95 46.05
C ASN A 3 12.96 20.20 44.66
N LEU A 4 14.26 20.52 44.59
CA LEU A 4 14.93 20.79 43.31
C LEU A 4 15.16 19.49 42.52
N MET A 5 15.55 18.41 43.21
CA MET A 5 15.68 17.09 42.58
C MET A 5 14.32 16.56 42.13
N GLU A 6 13.27 16.80 42.90
CA GLU A 6 11.91 16.38 42.53
C GLU A 6 11.39 17.13 41.30
N ARG A 7 11.65 18.45 41.21
CA ARG A 7 11.35 19.25 40.02
C ARG A 7 12.11 18.77 38.79
N LYS A 8 13.41 18.45 38.93
CA LYS A 8 14.24 17.92 37.84
C LYS A 8 13.74 16.55 37.35
N ARG A 9 13.33 15.66 38.27
CA ARG A 9 12.75 14.36 37.92
C ARG A 9 11.42 14.52 37.18
N LYS A 10 10.53 15.37 37.68
CA LYS A 10 9.25 15.67 37.00
C LYS A 10 9.49 16.26 35.61
N ALA A 11 10.43 17.20 35.47
CA ALA A 11 10.80 17.79 34.19
C ALA A 11 11.38 16.75 33.21
N LEU A 12 12.20 15.82 33.68
CA LEU A 12 12.74 14.72 32.86
C LEU A 12 11.65 13.79 32.33
N VAL A 13 10.67 13.43 33.18
CA VAL A 13 9.54 12.58 32.78
C VAL A 13 8.68 13.29 31.72
N ILE A 14 8.41 14.58 31.90
CA ILE A 14 7.65 15.37 30.92
C ILE A 14 8.41 15.46 29.59
N ALA A 15 9.71 15.73 29.62
CA ALA A 15 10.53 15.79 28.40
C ALA A 15 10.56 14.45 27.66
N ALA A 16 10.70 13.34 28.38
CA ALA A 16 10.66 12.01 27.79
C ALA A 16 9.29 11.71 27.16
N LEU A 17 8.20 12.08 27.83
CA LEU A 17 6.84 11.89 27.30
C LEU A 17 6.63 12.68 26.01
N VAL A 18 7.05 13.96 25.97
CA VAL A 18 6.93 14.81 24.77
C VAL A 18 7.76 14.25 23.61
N LEU A 19 8.94 13.69 23.87
CA LEU A 19 9.77 13.07 22.83
C LEU A 19 9.20 11.74 22.31
N THR A 20 8.36 11.05 23.08
CA THR A 20 7.67 9.81 22.64
C THR A 20 6.34 10.06 21.96
N VAL A 21 5.84 11.30 21.99
CA VAL A 21 4.75 11.70 21.11
C VAL A 21 5.39 11.85 19.73
N ASP A 22 5.45 10.74 19.00
CA ASP A 22 5.55 10.80 17.56
C ASP A 22 4.26 11.46 17.09
N ASP A 23 4.34 12.77 16.84
CA ASP A 23 3.44 13.40 15.90
C ASP A 23 3.71 12.67 14.57
N GLU A 24 2.95 11.59 14.32
CA GLU A 24 2.72 11.14 12.95
C GLU A 24 2.04 12.31 12.27
N ASP A 25 2.85 13.27 11.81
CA ASP A 25 2.42 14.34 10.94
C ASP A 25 1.73 13.62 9.78
N GLU A 26 0.40 13.57 9.81
CA GLU A 26 -0.43 13.11 8.71
C GLU A 26 -0.10 14.05 7.57
N GLN A 27 0.94 13.68 6.80
CA GLN A 27 1.41 14.52 5.73
C GLN A 27 0.25 14.65 4.76
N ILE A 28 -0.34 15.84 4.73
CA ILE A 28 -1.44 16.17 3.84
C ILE A 28 -0.96 15.80 2.44
N LYS A 29 -1.56 14.74 1.88
CA LYS A 29 -1.15 14.20 0.59
C LYS A 29 -1.29 15.31 -0.45
N LYS A 30 -0.15 15.89 -0.84
CA LYS A 30 -0.09 16.94 -1.86
C LYS A 30 -0.75 16.42 -3.13
N ARG A 31 -1.55 17.27 -3.78
CA ARG A 31 -2.20 16.95 -5.05
C ARG A 31 -1.13 16.56 -6.08
N LYS A 32 -1.14 15.29 -6.51
CA LYS A 32 -0.28 14.78 -7.58
C LYS A 32 -0.92 15.14 -8.94
N TRP A 33 -0.14 15.74 -9.85
CA TRP A 33 -0.60 16.07 -11.21
C TRP A 33 -0.77 14.84 -12.09
N SER A 34 0.09 13.84 -11.90
CA SER A 34 0.01 12.54 -12.56
C SER A 34 0.38 11.45 -11.55
N LYS A 35 -0.21 10.27 -11.72
CA LYS A 35 0.11 9.08 -10.92
C LYS A 35 1.39 8.44 -11.45
N GLN A 36 2.25 7.96 -10.55
CA GLN A 36 3.54 7.39 -10.93
C GLN A 36 3.38 6.17 -11.86
N TRP A 37 2.46 5.27 -11.52
CA TRP A 37 2.15 4.10 -12.35
C TRP A 37 1.70 4.49 -13.77
N LEU A 38 1.06 5.65 -13.94
CA LEU A 38 0.60 6.13 -15.25
C LEU A 38 1.77 6.60 -16.12
N LEU A 39 2.74 7.29 -15.51
CA LEU A 39 3.99 7.70 -16.17
C LEU A 39 4.82 6.47 -16.58
N GLU A 40 4.80 5.44 -15.75
CA GLU A 40 5.56 4.21 -15.93
C GLU A 40 4.76 3.09 -16.61
N LYS A 41 3.54 3.38 -17.08
CA LYS A 41 2.60 2.39 -17.64
C LYS A 41 3.22 1.52 -18.73
N ARG A 42 4.14 2.07 -19.54
CA ARG A 42 4.82 1.33 -20.60
C ARG A 42 5.83 0.29 -20.09
N LYS A 43 6.34 0.45 -18.86
CA LYS A 43 7.29 -0.49 -18.25
C LYS A 43 6.59 -1.74 -17.74
N TYR A 44 5.33 -1.62 -17.34
CA TYR A 44 4.58 -2.72 -16.75
C TYR A 44 3.88 -3.56 -17.83
N SER A 45 4.07 -4.87 -17.77
CA SER A 45 3.11 -5.80 -18.37
C SER A 45 1.75 -5.65 -17.68
N HIS A 46 0.66 -6.06 -18.34
CA HIS A 46 -0.71 -5.89 -17.83
C HIS A 46 -0.86 -6.46 -16.40
N MET A 47 -0.33 -7.65 -16.14
CA MET A 47 -0.41 -8.26 -14.81
C MET A 47 0.48 -7.55 -13.77
N ASN A 48 1.68 -7.12 -14.17
CA ASN A 48 2.58 -6.38 -13.26
C ASN A 48 1.97 -5.04 -12.85
N LEU A 49 1.24 -4.38 -13.77
CA LEU A 49 0.52 -3.15 -13.46
C LEU A 49 -0.60 -3.42 -12.44
N LEU A 50 -1.35 -4.51 -12.59
CA LEU A 50 -2.40 -4.86 -11.63
C LEU A 50 -1.84 -5.12 -10.23
N HIS A 51 -0.70 -5.80 -10.11
CA HIS A 51 -0.02 -5.99 -8.83
C HIS A 51 0.47 -4.68 -8.20
N GLU A 52 1.05 -3.79 -9.02
CA GLU A 52 1.49 -2.46 -8.59
C GLU A 52 0.30 -1.63 -8.06
N LEU A 53 -0.81 -1.61 -8.80
CA LEU A 53 -2.02 -0.89 -8.41
C LEU A 53 -2.64 -1.47 -7.15
N GLN A 54 -2.70 -2.80 -7.02
CA GLN A 54 -3.25 -3.46 -5.84
C GLN A 54 -2.45 -3.12 -4.57
N SER A 55 -1.11 -3.07 -4.68
CA SER A 55 -0.23 -2.84 -3.54
C SER A 55 -0.13 -1.37 -3.15
N ASN A 56 -0.06 -0.47 -4.14
CA ASN A 56 0.30 0.93 -3.91
C ASN A 56 -0.88 1.91 -4.07
N GLU A 57 -1.88 1.58 -4.89
CA GLU A 57 -2.99 2.49 -5.24
C GLU A 57 -4.32 1.70 -5.45
N PRO A 58 -4.90 1.08 -4.40
CA PRO A 58 -6.05 0.17 -4.53
C PRO A 58 -7.32 0.83 -5.11
N ALA A 59 -7.50 2.13 -4.90
CA ALA A 59 -8.57 2.89 -5.54
C ALA A 59 -8.40 2.95 -7.07
N ASP A 60 -7.16 3.08 -7.55
CA ASP A 60 -6.85 3.09 -8.97
C ASP A 60 -6.99 1.69 -9.58
N PHE A 61 -6.69 0.62 -8.83
CA PHE A 61 -6.99 -0.76 -9.23
C PHE A 61 -8.49 -0.93 -9.57
N LYS A 62 -9.37 -0.51 -8.65
CA LYS A 62 -10.82 -0.59 -8.84
C LYS A 62 -11.27 0.24 -10.04
N ASN A 63 -10.72 1.43 -10.23
CA ASN A 63 -11.05 2.28 -11.38
C ASN A 63 -10.58 1.68 -12.71
N TYR A 64 -9.40 1.06 -12.71
CA TYR A 64 -8.80 0.47 -13.91
C TYR A 64 -9.59 -0.77 -14.39
N LEU A 65 -9.91 -1.69 -13.47
CA LEU A 65 -10.69 -2.88 -13.80
C LEU A 65 -12.21 -2.68 -13.75
N ARG A 66 -12.68 -1.56 -13.19
CA ARG A 66 -14.09 -1.29 -12.85
C ARG A 66 -14.70 -2.38 -11.96
N MET A 67 -13.88 -2.94 -11.08
CA MET A 67 -14.20 -4.13 -10.29
C MET A 67 -13.43 -4.12 -8.97
N GLU A 68 -14.04 -4.66 -7.92
CA GLU A 68 -13.33 -4.88 -6.66
C GLU A 68 -12.25 -5.97 -6.80
N ASN A 69 -11.23 -5.89 -5.96
CA ASN A 69 -10.11 -6.81 -6.01
C ASN A 69 -10.52 -8.27 -5.78
N HIS A 70 -11.36 -8.53 -4.76
CA HIS A 70 -11.86 -9.88 -4.48
C HIS A 70 -12.66 -10.46 -5.65
N THR A 71 -13.55 -9.67 -6.27
CA THR A 71 -14.37 -10.11 -7.41
C THR A 71 -13.50 -10.49 -8.61
N PHE A 72 -12.40 -9.77 -8.84
CA PHE A 72 -11.45 -10.13 -9.90
C PHE A 72 -10.85 -11.52 -9.66
N TYR A 73 -10.41 -11.82 -8.42
CA TYR A 73 -9.83 -13.12 -8.09
C TYR A 73 -10.86 -14.25 -8.12
N GLU A 74 -12.09 -14.00 -7.66
CA GLU A 74 -13.19 -14.96 -7.78
C GLU A 74 -13.45 -15.34 -9.24
N LEU A 75 -13.56 -14.35 -10.12
CA LEU A 75 -13.74 -14.59 -11.56
C LEU A 75 -12.51 -15.27 -12.17
N LEU A 76 -11.31 -14.88 -11.76
CA LEU A 76 -10.08 -15.51 -12.22
C LEU A 76 -10.07 -16.98 -11.84
N ASP A 77 -10.43 -17.35 -10.61
CA ASP A 77 -10.43 -18.74 -10.17
C ASP A 77 -11.51 -19.59 -10.84
N LEU A 78 -12.67 -19.01 -11.14
CA LEU A 78 -13.72 -19.66 -11.94
C LEU A 78 -13.26 -19.93 -13.39
N VAL A 79 -12.52 -18.99 -13.99
CA VAL A 79 -12.07 -19.09 -15.38
C VAL A 79 -10.74 -19.83 -15.52
N ARG A 80 -9.91 -19.83 -14.47
CA ARG A 80 -8.57 -20.45 -14.39
C ARG A 80 -8.50 -21.84 -15.03
N PRO A 81 -9.36 -22.82 -14.72
CA PRO A 81 -9.25 -24.16 -15.31
C PRO A 81 -9.36 -24.17 -16.85
N PHE A 82 -9.95 -23.14 -17.44
CA PHE A 82 -10.15 -23.03 -18.89
C PHE A 82 -9.04 -22.23 -19.60
N ILE A 83 -8.35 -21.33 -18.89
CA ILE A 83 -7.34 -20.43 -19.48
C ILE A 83 -5.91 -20.77 -19.05
N GLU A 84 -5.76 -21.53 -17.98
CA GLU A 84 -4.45 -21.97 -17.50
C GLU A 84 -3.83 -22.95 -18.49
N LYS A 85 -2.52 -22.77 -18.74
CA LYS A 85 -1.76 -23.59 -19.68
C LYS A 85 -1.83 -25.05 -19.23
N GLN A 86 -2.54 -25.88 -19.99
CA GLN A 86 -2.58 -27.32 -19.74
C GLN A 86 -1.36 -27.98 -20.37
N ASN A 87 -0.71 -28.86 -19.61
CA ASN A 87 0.27 -29.78 -20.17
C ASN A 87 -0.47 -30.77 -21.06
N THR A 88 -0.01 -30.89 -22.30
CA THR A 88 -0.56 -31.86 -23.25
C THR A 88 0.59 -32.73 -23.74
N ILE A 89 0.27 -33.87 -24.35
CA ILE A 89 1.29 -34.82 -24.86
C ILE A 89 2.30 -34.13 -25.82
N MET A 90 1.92 -33.03 -26.47
CA MET A 90 2.78 -32.29 -27.41
C MET A 90 3.26 -30.92 -26.89
N ARG A 91 3.00 -30.57 -25.63
CA ARG A 91 3.46 -29.33 -25.01
C ARG A 91 3.80 -29.60 -23.55
N GLU A 92 5.10 -29.68 -23.28
CA GLU A 92 5.69 -29.39 -21.97
C GLU A 92 5.62 -27.87 -21.66
#